data_AF-A0A2N6B9D7-F1
#
_entry.id   AF-A0A2N6B9D7-F1
#
_cell.length_a   1.000
_cell.length_b   1.000
_cell.length_c   1.000
_cell.angle_alpha   90.00
_cell.angle_beta   90.00
_cell.angle_gamma   90.00
#
_symmetry.space_group_name_H-M   'P 1'
#
loop_
_entity.id
_entity.type
_entity.pdbx_description
1 polymer ?
#
loop_
_entity_poly.entity_id
_entity_poly.type
_entity_poly.pdbx_seq_one_letter_code
_entity_poly.pdbx_strand_id
1 'polypeptide(L)' 'MYRMTLSIFRILVASLLMGLILSHFGITAEKLFSEIGISSEGALEMIRRTLRWAAPHIALGVLVILPVWLAFYLFRPPRS' A
#
# COMPACT_ATOMS: atom_id res chain seq x y z
N MET A 1 -13.30 -6.95 -13.09
CA MET A 1 -12.51 -6.05 -12.22
C MET A 1 -12.59 -6.36 -10.72
N TYR A 2 -13.74 -6.77 -10.16
CA TYR A 2 -13.84 -7.11 -8.72
C TYR A 2 -12.95 -8.28 -8.24
N ARG A 3 -12.64 -9.24 -9.12
CA ARG A 3 -11.80 -10.39 -8.78
C ARG A 3 -10.34 -10.02 -8.51
N MET A 4 -9.79 -9.03 -9.21
CA MET A 4 -8.39 -8.60 -9.02
C MET A 4 -8.18 -7.88 -7.70
N THR A 5 -9.08 -6.96 -7.34
CA THR A 5 -9.01 -6.23 -6.06
C THR A 5 -9.11 -7.17 -4.87
N LEU A 6 -9.96 -8.20 -4.97
CA LEU A 6 -10.11 -9.23 -3.94
C LEU A 6 -8.85 -10.10 -3.83
N SER A 7 -8.18 -10.42 -4.94
CA SER A 7 -6.91 -11.14 -4.92
C SER A 7 -5.80 -10.35 -4.22
N ILE A 8 -5.67 -9.06 -4.53
CA ILE A 8 -4.66 -8.19 -3.88
C ILE A 8 -4.94 -8.12 -2.38
N PHE A 9 -6.20 -7.95 -1.98
CA PHE A 9 -6.59 -7.93 -0.57
C PHE A 9 -6.25 -9.26 0.14
N ARG A 10 -6.55 -10.40 -0.49
CA ARG A 10 -6.21 -11.72 0.07
C ARG A 10 -4.70 -11.91 0.24
N ILE A 11 -3.91 -11.46 -0.74
CA ILE A 11 -2.44 -11.51 -0.65
C ILE A 11 -1.97 -10.64 0.50
N LEU A 12 -2.48 -9.40 0.62
CA LEU A 12 -2.10 -8.48 1.68
C LEU A 12 -2.39 -9.07 3.07
N VAL A 13 -3.58 -9.66 3.25
CA VAL A 13 -3.97 -10.33 4.50
C VAL A 13 -3.09 -11.54 4.77
N ALA A 14 -2.83 -12.40 3.76
CA ALA A 14 -1.98 -13.56 3.92
C ALA A 14 -0.54 -13.18 4.31
N SER A 15 0.03 -12.15 3.67
CA SER A 15 1.36 -11.62 4.01
C SER A 15 1.40 -11.02 5.41
N LEU A 16 0.33 -10.32 5.84
CA LEU A 16 0.23 -9.79 7.20
C LEU A 16 0.18 -10.90 8.24
N LEU A 17 -0.65 -11.92 8.01
CA LEU A 17 -0.73 -13.08 8.89
C LEU A 17 0.61 -13.83 8.97
N MET A 18 1.27 -14.02 7.82
CA MET A 18 2.60 -14.64 7.78
C MET A 18 3.62 -13.81 8.58
N GLY A 19 3.63 -12.48 8.41
CA GLY A 19 4.49 -11.59 9.18
C GLY A 19 4.23 -11.67 10.69
N LEU A 20 2.97 -11.80 11.10
CA LEU A 20 2.60 -11.95 12.51
C LEU A 20 3.07 -13.28 13.08
N ILE A 21 2.94 -14.38 12.32
CA ILE A 21 3.46 -15.71 12.69
C ILE A 21 4.98 -15.66 12.81
N LEU A 22 5.68 -15.14 11.82
CA LEU A 22 7.15 -15.01 11.84
C LEU A 22 7.63 -14.16 13.03
N SER A 23 6.94 -13.06 13.31
CA SER A 23 7.23 -12.21 14.47
C SER A 23 7.01 -12.95 15.80
N HIS A 24 6.04 -13.87 15.87
CA HIS A 24 5.83 -14.70 17.07
C HIS A 24 7.00 -15.66 17.32
N PHE A 25 7.65 -16.17 16.26
CA PHE A 25 8.87 -16.97 16.35
C PHE A 25 10.14 -16.13 16.58
N GLY A 26 10.01 -14.81 16.81
CA GLY A 26 11.15 -13.92 17.05
C GLY A 26 11.95 -13.57 15.79
N ILE A 27 11.41 -13.90 14.60
CA ILE A 27 11.91 -13.48 13.29
C ILE A 27 11.27 -12.13 12.98
N THR A 28 11.97 -11.07 13.36
CA THR A 28 11.54 -9.69 13.11
C THR A 28 12.23 -9.16 11.86
N ALA A 29 11.55 -8.26 11.13
CA ALA A 29 12.12 -7.55 9.99
C ALA A 29 13.50 -6.95 10.31
N GLU A 30 13.69 -6.47 11.53
CA GLU A 30 14.94 -5.88 12.02
C GLU A 30 16.11 -6.87 12.03
N LYS A 31 15.88 -8.11 12.47
CA LYS A 31 16.89 -9.17 12.42
C LYS A 31 17.20 -9.60 11.00
N LEU A 32 16.15 -9.75 10.18
CA LEU A 32 16.31 -10.09 8.76
C LEU A 32 17.10 -9.02 8.01
N PHE A 33 16.82 -7.74 8.28
CA PHE A 33 17.56 -6.62 7.71
C PHE A 33 19.01 -6.59 8.20
N SER A 34 19.25 -6.82 9.48
CA SER A 34 20.61 -6.93 10.03
C SER A 34 21.41 -8.09 9.40
N GLU A 35 20.79 -9.22 9.10
CA GLU A 35 21.45 -10.36 8.44
C GLU A 35 21.87 -10.06 7.01
N ILE A 36 21.08 -9.27 6.27
CA ILE A 36 21.40 -8.85 4.90
C ILE A 36 22.19 -7.54 4.83
N GLY A 37 22.70 -7.05 5.97
CA GLY A 37 23.54 -5.85 6.07
C GLY A 37 22.80 -4.52 5.92
N ILE A 38 21.47 -4.52 5.99
CA ILE A 38 20.63 -3.31 5.99
C ILE A 38 20.45 -2.86 7.44
N SER A 39 20.90 -1.63 7.77
CA SER A 39 20.64 -1.07 9.09
C SER A 39 19.14 -0.80 9.28
N SER A 40 18.63 -0.94 10.52
CA SER A 40 17.25 -0.61 10.88
C SER A 40 16.87 0.82 10.45
N GLU A 41 17.83 1.73 10.56
CA GLU A 41 17.70 3.13 10.13
C GLU A 41 17.55 3.25 8.60
N GLY A 42 18.30 2.44 7.84
CA GLY A 42 18.20 2.37 6.38
C GLY A 42 16.84 1.87 5.89
N ALA A 43 16.25 0.87 6.57
CA ALA A 43 14.91 0.38 6.24
C ALA A 43 13.83 1.44 6.46
N LEU A 44 13.88 2.15 7.60
CA LEU A 44 12.97 3.26 7.89
C LEU A 44 13.14 4.42 6.91
N GLU A 45 14.37 4.76 6.54
CA GLU A 45 14.62 5.80 5.54
C GLU A 45 14.08 5.41 4.16
N MET A 46 14.15 4.13 3.78
CA MET A 46 13.57 3.65 2.53
C MET A 46 12.05 3.80 2.49
N ILE A 47 11.36 3.50 3.60
CA ILE A 47 9.91 3.74 3.73
C ILE A 47 9.62 5.23 3.65
N ARG A 48 10.34 6.07 4.41
CA ARG A 48 10.15 7.53 4.40
C ARG A 48 10.38 8.12 3.01
N ARG A 49 11.42 7.69 2.30
CA ARG A 49 11.70 8.09 0.93
C ARG A 49 10.59 7.68 -0.02
N THR A 50 10.09 6.45 0.10
CA THR A 50 8.97 5.96 -0.70
C THR A 50 7.70 6.76 -0.46
N LEU A 51 7.37 7.06 0.80
CA LEU A 51 6.22 7.90 1.16
C LEU A 51 6.39 9.34 0.66
N ARG A 52 7.59 9.91 0.79
CA ARG A 52 7.91 11.27 0.33
C ARG A 52 7.81 11.40 -1.19
N TRP A 53 8.17 10.34 -1.92
CA TRP A 53 7.93 10.24 -3.35
C TRP A 53 6.44 10.05 -3.66
N ALA A 54 5.75 9.11 -3.01
CA ALA A 54 4.36 8.77 -3.33
C ALA A 54 3.38 9.90 -3.01
N ALA A 55 3.55 10.61 -1.89
CA ALA A 55 2.63 11.64 -1.41
C ALA A 55 2.26 12.71 -2.46
N PRO A 56 3.21 13.41 -3.11
CA PRO A 56 2.87 14.40 -4.13
C PRO A 56 2.21 13.77 -5.37
N HIS A 57 2.61 12.58 -5.78
CA HIS A 57 2.04 11.91 -6.96
C HIS A 57 0.59 11.47 -6.72
N ILE A 58 0.32 10.92 -5.54
CA ILE A 58 -1.04 10.58 -5.12
C ILE A 58 -1.89 11.85 -5.04
N ALA A 59 -1.37 12.93 -4.44
CA ALA A 59 -2.09 14.19 -4.34
C ALA A 59 -2.47 14.75 -5.73
N LEU A 60 -1.55 14.71 -6.70
CA LEU A 60 -1.84 15.09 -8.09
C LEU A 60 -2.93 14.22 -8.72
N GLY A 61 -2.82 12.89 -8.56
CA GLY A 61 -3.83 11.96 -9.06
C GLY A 61 -5.20 12.21 -8.44
N VAL A 62 -5.27 12.41 -7.13
CA VAL A 62 -6.50 12.70 -6.39
C VAL A 62 -7.11 14.01 -6.87
N LEU A 63 -6.32 15.07 -7.02
CA LEU A 63 -6.78 16.38 -7.47
C LEU A 63 -7.49 16.34 -8.83
N VAL A 64 -7.07 15.44 -9.72
CA VAL A 64 -7.66 15.28 -11.07
C VAL A 64 -8.77 14.24 -11.10
N ILE A 65 -8.56 13.07 -10.49
CA ILE A 65 -9.47 11.93 -10.60
C ILE A 65 -10.75 12.16 -9.81
N LEU A 66 -10.69 12.72 -8.60
CA LEU A 66 -11.89 12.97 -7.77
C LEU A 66 -12.93 13.84 -8.48
N PRO A 67 -12.60 15.03 -9.02
CA PRO A 67 -13.60 15.88 -9.67
C PRO A 67 -14.15 15.25 -10.95
N VAL A 68 -13.32 14.55 -11.73
CA VAL A 68 -13.77 13.83 -12.92
C VAL A 68 -14.76 12.73 -12.52
N TRP A 69 -14.44 11.92 -11.50
CA TRP A 69 -15.34 10.91 -10.98
C TRP A 69 -16.63 11.50 -10.45
N LEU A 70 -16.56 12.62 -9.73
CA LEU A 70 -17.72 13.33 -9.19
C LEU A 70 -18.64 13.84 -10.30
N ALA A 71 -18.08 14.42 -11.37
CA ALA A 71 -18.84 14.84 -12.53
C ALA A 71 -19.54 13.63 -13.19
N PHE A 72 -18.81 12.53 -13.43
CA PHE A 72 -19.42 11.31 -13.96
C PHE A 72 -20.51 10.74 -13.05
N TYR A 73 -20.34 10.82 -11.74
CA TYR A 73 -21.33 10.35 -10.77
C TYR A 73 -22.59 11.22 -10.79
N LEU A 74 -22.43 12.54 -10.81
CA LEU A 74 -23.55 13.50 -10.79
C LEU A 74 -24.32 13.53 -12.13
N PHE A 75 -23.61 13.45 -13.26
CA PHE A 75 -24.20 13.42 -14.59
C PHE A 75 -24.53 12.01 -15.09
N ARG A 76 -24.43 10.98 -14.23
CA ARG A 76 -24.79 9.60 -14.60
C ARG A 76 -26.31 9.58 -14.85
N PRO A 77 -26.79 9.39 -16.10
CA PRO A 77 -28.21 9.30 -16.34
C PRO A 77 -28.80 8.12 -15.55
N PRO A 78 -29.98 8.29 -14.94
CA PRO A 78 -30.64 7.21 -14.22
C PRO A 78 -30.82 6.04 -15.17
N ARG A 79 -30.33 4.87 -14.76
CA ARG A 79 -30.52 3.62 -15.51
C ARG A 79 -31.98 3.25 -15.34
N SER A 80 -32.79 3.50 -16.38
CA SER A 80 -34.13 2.91 -16.55
C SER A 80 -34.02 1.42 -16.80
#